data_AF-A0A1F4DTM4-F1
#
_entry.id   AF-A0A1F4DTM4-F1
#
_cell.length_a   1.000
_cell.length_b   1.000
_cell.length_c   1.000
_cell.angle_alpha   90.00
_cell.angle_beta   90.00
_cell.angle_gamma   90.00
#
_symmetry.space_group_name_H-M   'P 1'
#
loop_
_entity.id
_entity.type
_entity.pdbx_description
1 polymer ?
#
loop_
_entity_poly.entity_id
_entity_poly.type
_entity_poly.pdbx_seq_one_letter_code
_entity_poly.pdbx_strand_id
1 'polypeptide(L)'
;MDAAETLIRDKTLKAWRFLYARGLIEGFGHISSRPPGSDQFLISRHSLGPKATSEDLLLFDMEGRKLSGKGDPPGEFPIHLEENAHRAYVSCALGKPVWLDDQTAAEAGEELLKTRGPFRRIWALVESDTED
;
A
#
# COMPACT_ATOMS: atom_id res chain seq x y z
N MET A 1 13.33 -2.11 18.53
CA MET A 1 12.59 -1.81 17.29
C MET A 1 13.55 -1.05 16.38
N ASP A 2 13.69 -1.48 15.13
CA ASP A 2 14.39 -0.70 14.11
C ASP A 2 13.66 0.65 13.90
N ALA A 3 14.40 1.70 13.54
CA ALA A 3 13.86 3.00 13.16
C ALA A 3 12.82 2.91 12.04
N ALA A 4 13.01 2.00 11.07
CA ALA A 4 12.04 1.78 10.00
C ALA A 4 10.71 1.20 10.52
N GLU A 5 10.77 0.24 11.44
CA GLU A 5 9.58 -0.34 12.09
C GLU A 5 8.84 0.72 12.92
N THR A 6 9.57 1.50 13.70
CA THR A 6 8.99 2.60 14.50
C THR A 6 8.25 3.60 13.60
N LEU A 7 8.89 4.02 12.51
CA LEU A 7 8.30 4.97 11.57
C LEU A 7 7.01 4.46 10.93
N ILE A 8 6.95 3.18 10.53
CA ILE A 8 5.73 2.63 9.92
C ILE A 8 4.61 2.51 10.96
N ARG A 9 4.91 2.12 12.21
CA ARG A 9 3.91 2.03 13.28
C ARG A 9 3.28 3.38 13.56
N ASP A 10 4.09 4.44 13.65
CA ASP A 10 3.60 5.79 13.88
C ASP A 10 2.72 6.30 12.73
N LYS A 11 3.12 6.04 11.48
CA LYS A 11 2.32 6.39 10.30
C LYS A 11 0.99 5.65 10.27
N THR A 12 1.00 4.34 10.58
CA THR A 12 -0.22 3.52 10.61
C THR A 12 -1.13 3.91 11.75
N LEU A 13 -0.59 4.20 12.93
CA LEU A 13 -1.37 4.72 14.05
C LEU A 13 -1.99 6.09 13.74
N LYS A 14 -1.24 6.96 13.06
CA LYS A 14 -1.76 8.25 12.59
C LYS A 14 -2.91 8.05 11.60
N ALA A 15 -2.78 7.13 10.65
CA ALA A 15 -3.85 6.78 9.71
C ALA A 15 -5.09 6.23 10.43
N TRP A 16 -4.92 5.31 11.38
CA TRP A 16 -6.01 4.79 12.22
C TRP A 16 -6.80 5.92 12.89
N ARG A 17 -6.11 6.78 13.63
CA ARG A 17 -6.74 7.91 14.35
C ARG A 17 -7.43 8.88 13.39
N PHE A 18 -6.84 9.12 12.22
CA PHE A 18 -7.42 9.99 11.19
C PHE A 18 -8.72 9.42 10.61
N LEU A 19 -8.74 8.12 10.29
CA LEU A 19 -9.92 7.43 9.72
C LEU A 19 -11.02 7.31 10.77
N TYR A 20 -10.66 6.96 12.01
CA TYR A 20 -11.60 6.86 13.13
C TYR A 20 -12.24 8.22 13.45
N ALA A 21 -11.45 9.29 13.52
CA ALA A 21 -11.96 10.65 13.78
C ALA A 21 -12.90 11.18 12.68
N ARG A 22 -12.90 10.57 11.48
CA ARG A 22 -13.79 10.91 10.37
C ARG A 22 -15.01 9.99 10.26
N GLY A 23 -15.15 8.99 11.14
CA GLY A 23 -16.22 8.00 11.05
C GLY A 23 -16.10 7.05 9.84
N LEU A 24 -14.92 6.94 9.23
CA LEU A 24 -14.68 6.01 8.12
C LEU A 24 -14.38 4.60 8.61
N ILE A 25 -13.86 4.49 9.82
CA ILE A 25 -13.57 3.24 10.50
C ILE A 25 -14.11 3.35 11.92
N GLU A 26 -14.85 2.32 12.33
CA GLU A 26 -15.33 2.14 13.69
C GLU A 26 -14.72 0.87 14.30
N GLY A 27 -15.30 0.33 15.37
CA GLY A 27 -14.73 -0.80 16.12
C GLY A 27 -14.50 -2.11 15.35
N PHE A 28 -15.02 -2.22 14.12
CA PHE A 28 -14.92 -3.41 13.25
C PHE A 28 -14.10 -3.18 11.98
N GLY A 29 -13.67 -1.95 11.69
CA GLY A 29 -12.83 -1.70 10.52
C GLY A 29 -11.35 -1.89 10.86
N HIS A 30 -10.58 -2.42 9.91
CA HIS A 30 -9.17 -2.74 10.11
C HIS A 30 -8.29 -2.11 9.04
N ILE A 31 -7.07 -1.73 9.44
CA ILE A 31 -6.05 -1.23 8.52
C ILE A 31 -4.80 -2.08 8.64
N SER A 32 -4.13 -2.28 7.51
CA SER A 32 -2.81 -2.87 7.46
C SER A 32 -1.84 -2.00 6.67
N SER A 33 -0.56 -2.10 7.00
CA SER A 33 0.52 -1.41 6.30
C SER A 33 1.74 -2.31 6.19
N ARG A 34 2.35 -2.35 5.01
CA ARG A 34 3.60 -3.08 4.78
C ARG A 34 4.73 -2.09 4.50
N PRO A 35 5.84 -2.11 5.26
CA PRO A 35 7.03 -1.34 4.90
C PRO A 35 7.53 -1.74 3.51
N PRO A 36 7.97 -0.77 2.68
CA PRO A 36 8.58 -1.09 1.39
C PRO A 36 9.76 -2.06 1.54
N GLY A 37 9.81 -3.08 0.69
CA GLY A 37 10.88 -4.09 0.71
C GLY A 37 10.88 -5.05 1.90
N SER A 38 9.84 -5.02 2.74
CA SER A 38 9.71 -5.92 3.89
C SER A 38 8.81 -7.12 3.59
N ASP A 39 9.16 -8.24 4.21
CA ASP A 39 8.39 -9.49 4.36
C ASP A 39 7.50 -9.48 5.61
N GLN A 40 7.27 -8.31 6.19
CA GLN A 40 6.43 -8.13 7.37
C GLN A 40 5.37 -7.07 7.11
N PHE A 41 4.24 -7.16 7.79
CA PHE A 41 3.21 -6.14 7.74
C PHE A 41 2.57 -5.93 9.11
N LEU A 42 2.08 -4.71 9.32
CA LEU A 42 1.31 -4.34 10.50
C LEU A 42 -0.18 -4.46 10.20
N ILE A 43 -0.96 -4.80 11.21
CA ILE A 43 -2.42 -4.74 11.18
C ILE A 43 -2.96 -4.23 12.53
N SER A 44 -4.04 -3.46 12.50
CA SER A 44 -4.80 -3.11 13.71
C SER A 44 -5.37 -4.37 14.36
N ARG A 45 -5.22 -4.53 15.67
CA ARG A 45 -5.83 -5.63 16.43
C ARG A 45 -7.37 -5.57 16.44
N HIS A 46 -7.98 -6.68 16.85
CA HIS A 46 -9.41 -6.77 17.11
C HIS A 46 -9.85 -5.74 18.18
N SER A 47 -11.05 -5.15 17.98
CA SER A 47 -11.67 -4.16 18.89
C SER A 47 -10.73 -3.00 19.25
N LEU A 48 -9.99 -2.48 18.27
CA LEU A 48 -9.16 -1.30 18.47
C LEU A 48 -10.04 -0.05 18.54
N GLY A 49 -9.75 0.85 19.49
CA GLY A 49 -10.53 2.06 19.73
C GLY A 49 -9.77 3.35 19.38
N PRO A 50 -10.37 4.53 19.64
CA PRO A 50 -9.77 5.83 19.32
C PRO A 50 -8.52 6.13 20.17
N LYS A 51 -8.38 5.50 21.34
CA LYS A 51 -7.22 5.63 22.24
C LYS A 51 -6.07 4.68 21.89
N ALA A 52 -6.07 4.14 20.67
CA ALA A 52 -5.02 3.26 20.17
C ALA A 52 -3.61 3.82 20.37
N THR A 53 -2.66 2.93 20.62
CA THR A 53 -1.22 3.17 20.71
C THR A 53 -0.48 2.31 19.67
N SER A 54 0.82 2.55 19.48
CA SER A 54 1.63 1.79 18.53
C SER A 54 1.82 0.31 18.96
N GLU A 55 1.67 0.01 20.25
CA GLU A 55 1.71 -1.35 20.79
C GLU A 55 0.44 -2.16 20.49
N ASP A 56 -0.66 -1.50 20.16
CA ASP A 56 -1.90 -2.14 19.74
C ASP A 56 -1.86 -2.61 18.27
N LEU A 57 -0.84 -2.20 17.51
CA LEU A 57 -0.59 -2.69 16.15
C LEU A 57 0.17 -4.00 16.21
N LEU A 58 -0.36 -5.01 15.51
CA LEU A 58 0.21 -6.34 15.44
C LEU A 58 1.14 -6.44 14.24
N LEU A 59 2.34 -6.99 14.42
CA LEU A 59 3.27 -7.27 13.33
C LEU A 59 3.22 -8.74 13.00
N PHE A 60 3.11 -9.05 11.72
CA PHE A 60 3.10 -10.41 11.19
C PHE A 60 4.12 -10.54 10.04
N ASP A 61 4.65 -11.74 9.85
CA ASP A 61 5.33 -12.11 8.60
C ASP A 61 4.35 -12.61 7.53
N MET A 62 4.85 -12.93 6.34
CA MET A 62 4.05 -13.43 5.21
C MET A 62 3.58 -14.88 5.39
N GLU A 63 4.03 -15.59 6.43
CA GLU A 63 3.52 -16.92 6.81
C GLU A 63 2.38 -16.81 7.84
N GLY A 64 2.02 -15.60 8.25
CA GLY A 64 0.96 -15.34 9.22
C GLY A 64 1.37 -15.57 10.67
N ARG A 65 2.68 -15.64 10.98
CA ARG A 65 3.16 -15.72 12.36
C ARG A 65 3.22 -14.32 12.96
N LYS A 66 2.67 -14.18 14.16
CA LYS A 66 2.70 -12.93 14.91
C LYS A 66 4.09 -12.70 15.51
N LEU A 67 4.76 -11.65 15.09
CA LEU A 67 6.09 -11.26 15.56
C LEU A 67 6.04 -10.34 16.78
N SER A 68 5.05 -9.43 16.85
CA SER A 68 4.89 -8.51 17.99
C SER A 68 3.50 -7.84 18.05
N GLY A 69 3.25 -7.05 19.11
CA GLY A 69 1.99 -6.32 19.36
C GLY A 69 1.05 -6.99 20.36
N LYS A 70 0.21 -6.21 21.05
CA LYS A 70 -0.71 -6.70 22.09
C LYS A 70 -2.10 -7.01 21.52
N GLY A 71 -2.75 -8.07 22.02
CA GLY A 71 -4.10 -8.48 21.61
C GLY A 71 -4.15 -9.37 20.36
N ASP A 72 -5.37 -9.70 19.94
CA ASP A 72 -5.62 -10.70 18.90
C ASP A 72 -5.83 -10.08 17.52
N PRO A 73 -5.46 -10.79 16.44
CA PRO A 73 -5.77 -10.34 15.08
C PRO A 73 -7.29 -10.28 14.85
N PRO A 74 -7.74 -9.41 13.93
CA PRO A 74 -9.14 -9.34 13.55
C PRO A 74 -9.60 -10.57 12.75
N GLY A 75 -10.91 -10.78 12.63
CA GLY A 75 -11.47 -11.90 11.83
C GLY A 75 -11.12 -11.80 10.35
N GLU A 76 -10.91 -10.58 9.86
CA GLU A 76 -10.52 -10.22 8.49
C GLU A 76 -9.02 -10.39 8.23
N PHE A 77 -8.24 -10.85 9.22
CA PHE A 77 -6.80 -11.07 9.10
C PHE A 77 -6.40 -11.87 7.84
N PRO A 78 -7.08 -12.97 7.47
CA PRO A 78 -6.74 -13.71 6.25
C PRO A 78 -6.77 -12.86 4.98
N ILE A 79 -7.72 -11.92 4.87
CA ILE A 79 -7.84 -11.02 3.71
C ILE A 79 -6.62 -10.10 3.63
N HIS A 80 -6.23 -9.51 4.76
CA HIS A 80 -5.05 -8.65 4.82
C HIS A 80 -3.76 -9.43 4.55
N LEU A 81 -3.65 -10.67 5.03
CA LEU A 81 -2.49 -11.53 4.79
C LEU A 81 -2.35 -11.85 3.30
N GLU A 82 -3.41 -12.33 2.66
CA GLU A 82 -3.38 -12.67 1.23
C GLU A 82 -3.08 -11.45 0.35
N GLU A 83 -3.69 -10.30 0.64
CA GLU A 83 -3.43 -9.08 -0.12
C GLU A 83 -1.98 -8.60 0.03
N ASN A 84 -1.40 -8.71 1.23
CA ASN A 84 0.02 -8.35 1.43
C ASN A 84 0.96 -9.34 0.73
N ALA A 85 0.67 -10.64 0.77
CA ALA A 85 1.42 -11.66 0.05
C ALA A 85 1.34 -11.44 -1.47
N HIS A 86 0.16 -11.15 -2.01
CA HIS A 86 -0.04 -10.83 -3.43
C HIS A 86 0.75 -9.59 -3.84
N ARG A 87 0.68 -8.50 -3.04
CA ARG A 87 1.50 -7.30 -3.28
C ARG A 87 3.00 -7.61 -3.25
N ALA A 88 3.45 -8.49 -2.37
CA ALA A 88 4.84 -8.91 -2.31
C ALA A 88 5.24 -9.64 -3.61
N TYR A 89 4.41 -10.60 -4.04
CA TYR A 89 4.61 -11.34 -5.29
C TYR A 89 4.69 -10.40 -6.51
N VAL A 90 3.72 -9.49 -6.68
CA VAL A 90 3.72 -8.52 -7.78
C VAL A 90 4.94 -7.60 -7.74
N SER A 91 5.32 -7.11 -6.55
CA SER A 91 6.52 -6.26 -6.40
C SER A 91 7.79 -7.00 -6.83
N CYS A 92 7.93 -8.28 -6.44
CA CYS A 92 9.06 -9.11 -6.85
C CYS A 92 9.09 -9.36 -8.36
N ALA A 93 7.93 -9.54 -8.99
CA ALA A 93 7.83 -9.74 -10.45
C ALA A 93 8.21 -8.48 -11.25
N LEU A 94 7.94 -7.28 -10.73
CA LEU A 94 8.30 -6.01 -11.38
C LEU A 94 9.78 -5.62 -11.19
N GLY A 95 10.44 -6.13 -10.14
CA GLY A 95 11.83 -5.80 -9.83
C GLY A 95 12.01 -4.43 -9.16
N LYS A 96 13.25 -3.91 -9.18
CA LYS A 96 13.55 -2.59 -8.59
C LYS A 96 13.00 -1.48 -9.50
N PRO A 97 12.23 -0.51 -8.97
CA PRO A 97 11.79 0.62 -9.77
C PRO A 97 13.03 1.40 -10.26
N VAL A 98 13.06 1.67 -11.56
CA VAL A 98 14.09 2.48 -12.21
C VAL A 98 13.46 3.81 -12.60
N TRP A 99 14.05 4.91 -12.13
CA TRP A 99 13.67 6.24 -12.57
C TRP A 99 14.41 6.56 -13.86
N LEU A 100 13.72 7.16 -14.83
CA LEU A 100 14.40 7.73 -16.00
C LEU A 100 15.27 8.89 -15.53
N ASP A 101 16.54 8.91 -15.94
CA ASP A 101 17.38 10.09 -15.76
C ASP A 101 16.89 11.25 -16.64
N ASP A 102 17.33 12.46 -16.30
CA ASP A 102 16.87 13.68 -16.95
C ASP A 102 17.10 13.66 -18.48
N GLN A 103 18.20 13.05 -18.93
CA GLN A 103 18.51 12.93 -20.35
C GLN A 103 17.55 11.97 -21.05
N THR A 104 17.38 10.76 -20.52
CA THR A 104 16.48 9.74 -21.04
C THR A 104 15.03 10.24 -21.05
N ALA A 105 14.62 10.95 -20.01
CA ALA A 105 13.30 11.57 -19.93
C ALA A 105 13.10 12.63 -21.03
N ALA A 106 14.10 13.47 -21.28
CA ALA A 106 14.06 14.50 -22.32
C ALA A 106 13.99 13.88 -23.74
N GLU A 107 14.83 12.89 -24.02
CA GLU A 107 14.86 12.18 -25.31
C GLU A 107 13.53 11.45 -25.59
N ALA A 108 12.97 10.77 -24.57
CA ALA A 108 11.66 10.14 -24.66
C ALA A 108 10.56 11.19 -24.95
N GLY A 109 10.62 12.36 -24.30
CA GLY A 109 9.71 13.47 -24.56
C GLY A 109 9.79 13.98 -26.00
N GLU A 110 11.00 14.13 -26.55
CA GLU A 110 11.20 14.59 -27.93
C GLU A 110 10.63 13.58 -28.94
N GLU A 111 10.91 12.28 -28.78
CA GLU A 111 10.38 11.24 -29.67
C GLU A 111 8.86 11.09 -29.58
N LEU A 112 8.27 11.25 -28.38
CA LEU A 112 6.81 11.27 -28.21
C LEU A 112 6.16 12.42 -28.99
N LEU A 113 6.75 13.62 -28.92
CA LEU A 113 6.26 14.82 -29.63
C LEU A 113 6.46 14.75 -31.14
N LYS A 114 7.56 14.14 -31.58
CA LYS A 114 7.92 13.97 -32.99
C LYS A 114 7.06 12.92 -33.68
N THR A 115 6.91 11.75 -33.07
CA THR A 115 6.14 10.64 -33.65
C THR A 115 4.64 10.89 -33.54
N ARG A 116 4.17 11.57 -32.49
CA ARG A 116 2.76 11.83 -32.15
C ARG A 116 1.86 10.59 -32.09
N GLY A 117 2.41 9.40 -32.30
CA GLY A 117 1.69 8.13 -32.43
C GLY A 117 0.93 7.75 -31.17
N PRO A 118 1.52 7.89 -29.96
CA PRO A 118 0.83 7.60 -28.72
C PRO A 118 -0.37 8.52 -28.47
N PHE A 119 -0.24 9.83 -28.73
CA PHE A 119 -1.34 10.79 -28.59
C PHE A 119 -2.50 10.46 -29.54
N ARG A 120 -2.19 10.10 -30.80
CA ARG A 120 -3.23 9.68 -31.76
C ARG A 120 -3.93 8.38 -31.35
N ARG A 121 -3.21 7.41 -30.79
CA ARG A 121 -3.80 6.14 -30.31
C ARG A 121 -4.70 6.35 -29.10
N ILE A 122 -4.29 7.19 -28.16
CA ILE A 122 -5.13 7.54 -27.00
C ILE A 122 -6.40 8.26 -27.48
N TRP A 123 -6.26 9.21 -28.41
CA TRP A 123 -7.41 9.95 -28.95
C TRP A 123 -8.37 9.05 -29.74
N ALA A 124 -7.84 8.15 -30.57
CA ALA A 124 -8.64 7.17 -31.29
C ALA A 124 -9.40 6.22 -30.35
N LEU A 125 -8.82 5.86 -29.20
CA LEU A 125 -9.50 5.05 -28.17
C LEU A 125 -10.63 5.84 -27.50
N VAL A 126 -10.42 7.13 -27.23
CA VAL A 126 -11.47 8.01 -26.67
C VAL A 126 -12.60 8.22 -27.66
N GLU A 127 -12.31 8.38 -28.96
CA GLU A 127 -13.32 8.52 -30.01
C GLU A 127 -14.12 7.22 -30.19
N SER A 128 -13.48 6.04 -30.13
CA SER A 128 -14.20 4.76 -30.21
C SER A 128 -15.13 4.50 -29.04
N ASP A 129 -14.84 5.05 -27.86
CA ASP A 129 -15.70 4.91 -26.67
C ASP A 129 -16.94 5.84 -26.72
N THR A 130 -17.07 6.71 -27.73
CA THR A 130 -18.20 7.63 -27.91
C THR A 130 -19.21 7.21 -28.97
N GLU A 131 -18.97 6.09 -29.67
CA GLU A 131 -19.85 5.59 -30.74
C GLU A 131 -20.89 4.54 -30.27
N ASP A 132 -21.11 4.38 -28.96
CA ASP A 132 -22.19 3.54 -28.38
C ASP A 132 -23.46 4.33 -28.00
#